data_AF-A0A842X3B0-F1
#
_entry.id   AF-A0A842X3B0-F1
#
_cell.length_a   1.000
_cell.length_b   1.000
_cell.length_c   1.000
_cell.angle_alpha   90.00
_cell.angle_beta   90.00
_cell.angle_gamma   90.00
#
_symmetry.space_group_name_H-M   'P 1'
#
loop_
_entity.id
_entity.type
_entity.pdbx_description
1 polymer ?
#
loop_
_entity_poly.entity_id
_entity_poly.type
_entity_poly.pdbx_seq_one_letter_code
_entity_poly.pdbx_strand_id
1 'polypeptide(L)'
;MELYRKGAEANLYLGDGRLVKERVEKKYRLPMLDRRLRRQRTRREAKNMERALKAGVRTPKVLRVDEKKYALEMEFLGGELVKDVFERGEKIDEISFEVGSMLRRLHDSKFVHNDLTTSNLILGEDGVYMIDFGLAYHTTRLEDKAMDLVVFKKSIMATHTSLMDEIWENLLKGYKPDNETLKRVETIENRVRYK
;
A
#
# COMPACT_ATOMS: atom_id res chain seq x y z
N MET A 1 8.99 -10.64 21.68
CA MET A 1 8.52 -10.53 20.29
C MET A 1 8.65 -11.89 19.63
N GLU A 2 7.57 -12.36 19.03
CA GLU A 2 7.47 -13.65 18.36
C GLU A 2 7.39 -13.45 16.86
N LEU A 3 7.89 -14.41 16.09
CA LEU A 3 7.78 -14.37 14.65
C LEU A 3 6.32 -14.55 14.25
N TYR A 4 5.76 -13.53 13.59
CA TYR A 4 4.37 -13.51 13.15
C TYR A 4 4.21 -14.00 11.71
N ARG A 5 5.05 -13.51 10.79
CA ARG A 5 5.02 -13.93 9.38
C ARG A 5 6.41 -13.87 8.76
N LYS A 6 6.81 -14.90 8.01
CA LYS A 6 8.00 -14.86 7.16
C LYS A 6 7.64 -14.40 5.76
N GLY A 7 8.47 -13.53 5.20
CA GLY A 7 8.32 -13.04 3.84
C GLY A 7 9.65 -13.04 3.11
N ALA A 8 9.58 -12.94 1.78
CA ALA A 8 10.79 -12.81 0.98
C ALA A 8 11.50 -11.48 1.27
N GLU A 9 10.78 -10.37 1.42
CA GLU A 9 11.39 -9.05 1.64
C GLU A 9 11.71 -8.77 3.11
N ALA A 10 10.84 -9.19 4.02
CA ALA A 10 10.95 -8.93 5.44
C ALA A 10 10.30 -10.04 6.26
N ASN A 11 10.79 -10.21 7.48
CA ASN A 11 10.10 -10.96 8.53
C ASN A 11 9.31 -9.98 9.40
N LEU A 12 8.10 -10.37 9.77
CA LEU A 12 7.25 -9.62 10.69
C LEU A 12 7.28 -10.30 12.05
N TYR A 13 7.56 -9.53 13.09
CA TYR A 13 7.51 -9.98 14.47
C TYR A 13 6.46 -9.18 15.24
N LEU A 14 5.74 -9.83 16.14
CA LEU A 14 4.69 -9.24 16.94
C LEU A 14 5.04 -9.36 18.43
N GLY A 15 4.78 -8.32 19.20
CA GLY A 15 4.88 -8.36 20.65
C GLY A 15 4.51 -7.03 21.27
N ASP A 16 3.87 -7.07 22.45
CA ASP A 16 3.49 -5.89 23.23
C ASP A 16 2.66 -4.85 22.42
N GLY A 17 1.77 -5.33 21.53
CA GLY A 17 0.95 -4.46 20.67
C GLY A 17 1.73 -3.76 19.54
N ARG A 18 2.94 -4.21 19.23
CA ARG A 18 3.81 -3.62 18.20
C ARG A 18 4.19 -4.64 17.13
N LEU A 19 4.24 -4.18 15.89
CA LEU A 19 4.71 -4.95 14.75
C LEU A 19 6.10 -4.47 14.33
N VAL A 20 7.06 -5.38 14.24
CA VAL A 20 8.41 -5.10 13.75
C VAL A 20 8.61 -5.77 12.40
N LYS A 21 8.84 -4.97 11.35
CA LYS A 21 9.21 -5.41 10.00
C LYS A 21 10.73 -5.37 9.86
N GLU A 22 11.38 -6.52 9.94
CA GLU A 22 12.84 -6.66 9.79
C GLU A 22 13.19 -7.13 8.37
N ARG A 23 14.04 -6.37 7.66
CA ARG A 23 14.39 -6.70 6.27
C ARG A 23 15.40 -7.84 6.18
N VAL A 24 15.04 -8.88 5.42
CA VAL A 24 15.85 -10.08 5.22
C VAL A 24 17.03 -9.78 4.31
N GLU A 25 18.22 -10.25 4.68
CA GLU A 25 19.42 -10.17 3.85
C GLU A 25 19.26 -10.97 2.55
N LYS A 26 19.69 -10.38 1.43
CA LYS A 26 19.72 -11.04 0.13
C LYS A 26 21.12 -11.49 -0.23
N LYS A 27 21.43 -12.76 0.05
CA LYS A 27 22.76 -13.37 -0.18
C LYS A 27 23.27 -13.29 -1.62
N TYR A 28 22.39 -13.13 -2.60
CA TYR A 28 22.76 -12.95 -4.01
C TYR A 28 23.29 -11.54 -4.34
N ARG A 29 23.19 -10.57 -3.41
CA ARG A 29 23.67 -9.19 -3.60
C ARG A 29 25.04 -9.02 -2.95
N LEU A 30 25.85 -8.12 -3.50
CA LEU A 30 27.07 -7.66 -2.83
C LEU A 30 26.75 -7.13 -1.43
N PRO A 31 27.48 -7.52 -0.36
CA PRO A 31 27.12 -7.17 1.02
C PRO A 31 26.98 -5.66 1.25
N MET A 32 27.84 -4.84 0.66
CA MET A 32 27.76 -3.37 0.78
C MET A 32 26.49 -2.81 0.14
N LEU A 33 26.09 -3.35 -1.02
CA LEU A 33 24.88 -2.95 -1.72
C LEU A 33 23.64 -3.34 -0.92
N ASP A 34 23.59 -4.57 -0.42
CA ASP A 34 22.45 -5.06 0.35
C ASP A 34 22.22 -4.25 1.63
N ARG A 35 23.28 -4.01 2.41
CA ARG A 35 23.23 -3.15 3.61
C ARG A 35 22.71 -1.75 3.28
N ARG A 36 23.19 -1.15 2.18
CA ARG A 36 22.75 0.17 1.73
C ARG A 36 21.26 0.16 1.36
N LEU A 37 20.81 -0.82 0.57
CA LEU A 37 19.43 -0.93 0.11
C LEU A 37 18.47 -1.17 1.27
N ARG A 38 18.77 -2.11 2.18
CA ARG A 38 17.93 -2.37 3.36
C ARG A 38 17.78 -1.12 4.21
N ARG A 39 18.88 -0.43 4.53
CA ARG A 39 18.86 0.82 5.29
C ARG A 39 18.02 1.91 4.61
N GLN A 40 18.23 2.13 3.30
CA GLN A 40 17.50 3.14 2.55
C GLN A 40 16.00 2.83 2.47
N ARG A 41 15.63 1.57 2.24
CA ARG A 41 14.23 1.16 2.15
C ARG A 41 13.51 1.30 3.50
N THR A 42 14.11 0.83 4.60
CA THR A 42 13.50 1.00 5.95
C THR A 42 13.26 2.47 6.27
N ARG A 43 14.25 3.35 6.01
CA ARG A 43 14.11 4.80 6.19
C ARG A 43 13.01 5.41 5.33
N ARG A 44 12.99 5.06 4.04
CA ARG A 44 12.02 5.61 3.08
C ARG A 44 10.61 5.19 3.45
N GLU A 45 10.40 3.92 3.76
CA GLU A 45 9.10 3.38 4.13
C GLU A 45 8.52 4.10 5.36
N ALA A 46 9.32 4.25 6.43
CA ALA A 46 8.91 5.00 7.62
C ALA A 46 8.52 6.44 7.28
N LYS A 47 9.39 7.15 6.55
CA LYS A 47 9.16 8.55 6.17
C LYS A 47 7.92 8.72 5.27
N ASN A 48 7.69 7.77 4.39
CA ASN A 48 6.54 7.78 3.48
C ASN A 48 5.23 7.51 4.23
N MET A 49 5.24 6.57 5.18
CA MET A 49 4.10 6.27 6.04
C MET A 49 3.69 7.46 6.92
N GLU A 50 4.66 8.17 7.51
CA GLU A 50 4.41 9.41 8.26
C GLU A 50 3.85 10.53 7.38
N ARG A 51 4.29 10.63 6.12
CA ARG A 51 3.76 11.62 5.17
C ARG A 51 2.32 11.31 4.77
N ALA A 52 2.02 10.04 4.50
CA ALA A 52 0.67 9.59 4.23
C ALA A 52 -0.25 9.87 5.43
N LEU A 53 0.21 9.61 6.65
CA LEU A 53 -0.52 9.95 7.87
C LEU A 53 -0.84 11.45 7.96
N LYS A 54 0.15 12.31 7.69
CA LYS A 54 -0.03 13.78 7.65
C LYS A 54 -0.97 14.24 6.53
N ALA A 55 -1.11 13.47 5.45
CA ALA A 55 -2.06 13.72 4.38
C ALA A 55 -3.49 13.27 4.72
N GLY A 56 -3.73 12.77 5.94
CA GLY A 56 -5.04 12.28 6.37
C GLY A 56 -5.39 10.91 5.80
N VAL A 57 -4.38 10.12 5.39
CA VAL A 57 -4.51 8.70 5.07
C VAL A 57 -4.22 7.90 6.33
N ARG A 58 -5.14 7.00 6.72
CA ARG A 58 -4.90 6.11 7.85
C ARG A 58 -3.76 5.14 7.52
N THR A 59 -2.73 5.15 8.34
CA THR A 59 -1.57 4.26 8.27
C THR A 59 -1.16 3.87 9.69
N PRO A 60 -0.46 2.74 9.90
CA PRO A 60 0.10 2.42 11.20
C PRO A 60 1.02 3.55 11.69
N LYS A 61 0.93 3.91 12.98
CA LYS A 61 1.89 4.86 13.55
C LYS A 61 3.29 4.25 13.55
N VAL A 62 4.26 4.96 12.98
CA VAL A 62 5.68 4.61 13.10
C VAL A 62 6.12 4.89 14.53
N LEU A 63 6.62 3.87 15.21
CA LEU A 63 7.10 3.97 16.59
C LEU A 63 8.62 4.14 16.64
N ARG A 64 9.35 3.36 15.82
CA ARG A 64 10.82 3.40 15.79
C ARG A 64 11.38 2.93 14.45
N VAL A 65 12.50 3.53 14.04
CA VAL A 65 13.31 3.07 12.91
C VAL A 65 14.66 2.60 13.43
N ASP A 66 14.95 1.31 13.31
CA ASP A 66 16.26 0.73 13.66
C ASP A 66 17.07 0.43 12.40
N GLU A 67 17.95 1.35 12.04
CA GLU A 67 18.76 1.22 10.83
C GLU A 67 19.88 0.19 10.94
N LYS A 68 20.30 -0.16 12.16
CA LYS A 68 21.36 -1.16 12.39
C LYS A 68 20.80 -2.55 12.19
N LYS A 69 19.57 -2.78 12.64
CA LYS A 69 18.82 -4.02 12.42
C LYS A 69 18.00 -4.02 11.13
N TYR A 70 18.00 -2.92 10.38
CA TYR A 70 17.17 -2.75 9.18
C TYR A 70 15.68 -2.99 9.44
N ALA A 71 15.20 -2.57 10.62
CA ALA A 71 13.86 -2.86 11.12
C ALA A 71 13.02 -1.59 11.27
N LEU A 72 11.74 -1.72 10.96
CA LEU A 72 10.71 -0.70 11.18
C LEU A 72 9.72 -1.21 12.22
N GLU A 73 9.63 -0.52 13.35
CA GLU A 73 8.66 -0.79 14.41
C GLU A 73 7.48 0.16 14.26
N MET A 74 6.28 -0.40 14.21
CA MET A 74 5.04 0.32 14.00
C MET A 74 3.93 -0.24 14.88
N GLU A 75 2.86 0.54 15.03
CA GLU A 75 1.60 0.12 15.63
C GLU A 75 1.11 -1.18 14.98
N PHE A 76 0.75 -2.16 15.80
CA PHE A 76 0.04 -3.33 15.31
C PHE A 76 -1.44 -2.98 15.12
N LEU A 77 -1.95 -3.17 13.91
CA LEU A 77 -3.37 -2.99 13.62
C LEU A 77 -4.10 -4.31 13.88
N GLY A 78 -4.94 -4.34 14.90
CA GLY A 78 -5.94 -5.39 15.09
C GLY A 78 -7.01 -5.25 14.01
N GLY A 79 -7.11 -6.23 13.11
CA GLY A 79 -8.00 -6.15 11.96
C GLY A 79 -7.74 -7.26 10.95
N GLU A 80 -8.52 -7.25 9.87
CA GLU A 80 -8.44 -8.24 8.80
C GLU A 80 -7.85 -7.62 7.53
N LEU A 81 -7.18 -8.43 6.70
CA LEU A 81 -6.75 -7.96 5.38
C LEU A 81 -8.00 -7.71 4.53
N VAL A 82 -8.05 -6.57 3.84
CA VAL A 82 -9.16 -6.27 2.92
C VAL A 82 -9.28 -7.34 1.84
N LYS A 83 -8.16 -7.97 1.46
CA LYS A 83 -8.17 -9.15 0.59
C LYS A 83 -9.13 -10.23 1.12
N ASP A 84 -9.01 -10.63 2.38
CA ASP A 84 -9.78 -11.75 2.93
C ASP A 84 -11.25 -11.34 3.14
N VAL A 85 -11.51 -10.07 3.47
CA VAL A 85 -12.86 -9.49 3.57
C VAL A 85 -13.57 -9.50 2.20
N PHE A 86 -12.84 -9.13 1.14
CA PHE A 86 -13.37 -9.17 -0.23
C PHE A 86 -13.60 -10.60 -0.74
N GLU A 87 -12.74 -11.56 -0.39
CA GLU A 87 -12.96 -12.98 -0.72
C GLU A 87 -14.27 -13.52 -0.13
N ARG A 88 -14.72 -12.97 1.02
CA ARG A 88 -16.02 -13.30 1.63
C ARG A 88 -17.20 -12.50 1.07
N GLY A 89 -16.96 -11.52 0.20
CA GLY A 89 -18.02 -10.65 -0.34
C GLY A 89 -18.57 -9.64 0.67
N GLU A 90 -17.80 -9.29 1.70
CA GLU A 90 -18.25 -8.44 2.80
C GLU A 90 -17.81 -6.98 2.61
N LYS A 91 -18.68 -6.02 2.94
CA LYS A 91 -18.35 -4.58 3.01
C LYS A 91 -17.67 -4.01 1.74
N ILE A 92 -17.97 -4.58 0.58
CA ILE A 92 -17.30 -4.26 -0.70
C ILE A 92 -17.44 -2.78 -1.03
N ASP A 93 -18.66 -2.26 -1.03
CA ASP A 93 -18.98 -0.87 -1.34
C ASP A 93 -18.26 0.12 -0.40
N GLU A 94 -18.41 -0.09 0.91
CA GLU A 94 -17.91 0.78 1.97
C GLU A 94 -16.37 0.88 1.92
N ILE A 95 -15.70 -0.26 1.87
CA ILE A 95 -14.23 -0.34 1.84
C ILE A 95 -13.70 0.25 0.53
N SER A 96 -14.31 -0.08 -0.61
CA SER A 96 -13.86 0.41 -1.91
C SER A 96 -13.97 1.93 -2.01
N PHE A 97 -15.07 2.50 -1.53
CA PHE A 97 -15.26 3.94 -1.46
C PHE A 97 -14.23 4.61 -0.54
N GLU A 98 -13.96 4.02 0.63
CA GLU A 98 -12.96 4.54 1.56
C GLU A 98 -11.55 4.51 0.96
N VAL A 99 -11.17 3.40 0.31
CA VAL A 99 -9.89 3.25 -0.39
C VAL A 99 -9.73 4.31 -1.48
N GLY A 100 -10.77 4.55 -2.28
CA GLY A 100 -10.77 5.62 -3.29
C GLY A 100 -10.55 7.00 -2.68
N SER A 101 -11.24 7.30 -1.57
CA SER A 101 -11.08 8.55 -0.83
C SER A 101 -9.68 8.73 -0.25
N MET A 102 -9.10 7.66 0.32
CA MET A 102 -7.73 7.66 0.85
C MET A 102 -6.69 7.86 -0.26
N LEU A 103 -6.84 7.16 -1.39
CA LEU A 103 -5.95 7.30 -2.53
C LEU A 103 -6.00 8.72 -3.12
N ARG A 104 -7.19 9.33 -3.16
CA ARG A 104 -7.33 10.73 -3.56
C ARG A 104 -6.55 11.68 -2.65
N ARG A 105 -6.70 11.55 -1.33
CA ARG A 105 -5.94 12.35 -0.35
C ARG A 105 -4.43 12.17 -0.54
N LEU A 106 -3.98 10.95 -0.79
CA LEU A 106 -2.58 10.65 -1.05
C LEU A 106 -2.08 11.39 -2.30
N HIS A 107 -2.82 11.28 -3.41
CA HIS A 107 -2.49 11.92 -4.68
C HIS A 107 -2.51 13.46 -4.60
N ASP A 108 -3.47 14.03 -3.88
CA ASP A 108 -3.56 15.48 -3.64
C ASP A 108 -2.37 15.98 -2.81
N SER A 109 -1.83 15.16 -1.92
CA SER A 109 -0.57 15.42 -1.19
C SER A 109 0.70 15.24 -2.04
N LYS A 110 0.57 15.05 -3.36
CA LYS A 110 1.67 14.83 -4.33
C LYS A 110 2.45 13.56 -4.02
N PHE A 111 1.75 12.51 -3.63
CA PHE A 111 2.33 11.23 -3.26
C PHE A 111 1.59 10.09 -3.96
N VAL A 112 2.31 9.02 -4.30
CA VAL A 112 1.74 7.78 -4.84
C VAL A 112 2.27 6.60 -4.04
N HIS A 113 1.45 5.57 -3.88
CA HIS A 113 1.81 4.34 -3.18
C HIS A 113 2.71 3.45 -4.05
N ASN A 114 2.36 3.32 -5.33
CA ASN A 114 3.08 2.55 -6.36
C ASN A 114 3.15 1.03 -6.10
N ASP A 115 2.29 0.53 -5.20
CA ASP A 115 2.15 -0.89 -4.88
C ASP A 115 0.81 -1.17 -4.18
N LEU A 116 -0.22 -0.39 -4.51
CA LEU A 116 -1.49 -0.52 -3.79
C LEU A 116 -2.21 -1.79 -4.23
N THR A 117 -2.44 -2.69 -3.28
CA THR A 117 -3.15 -3.96 -3.46
C THR A 117 -4.10 -4.19 -2.28
N THR A 118 -5.05 -5.12 -2.43
CA THR A 118 -5.96 -5.50 -1.32
C THR A 118 -5.23 -6.18 -0.16
N SER A 119 -4.01 -6.69 -0.37
CA SER A 119 -3.13 -7.22 0.69
C SER A 119 -2.32 -6.14 1.42
N ASN A 120 -2.27 -4.93 0.87
CA ASN A 120 -1.66 -3.76 1.49
C ASN A 120 -2.71 -2.84 2.16
N LEU A 121 -3.87 -3.42 2.49
CA LEU A 121 -4.98 -2.77 3.13
C LEU A 121 -5.48 -3.64 4.31
N ILE A 122 -5.69 -3.01 5.47
CA ILE A 122 -6.24 -3.65 6.66
C ILE A 122 -7.54 -2.95 7.03
N LEU A 123 -8.62 -3.71 7.23
CA LEU A 123 -9.84 -3.23 7.85
C LEU A 123 -9.69 -3.34 9.37
N GLY A 124 -9.49 -2.21 10.04
CA GLY A 124 -9.50 -2.11 11.50
C GLY A 124 -10.87 -1.68 12.04
N GLU A 125 -10.95 -1.47 13.35
CA GLU A 125 -12.19 -1.02 14.02
C GLU A 125 -12.70 0.34 13.49
N ASP A 126 -11.78 1.27 13.22
CA ASP A 126 -12.10 2.65 12.83
C ASP A 126 -12.06 2.91 11.30
N GLY A 127 -11.99 1.85 10.50
CA GLY A 127 -11.97 1.89 9.03
C GLY A 127 -10.71 1.29 8.40
N VAL A 128 -10.49 1.61 7.12
CA VAL A 128 -9.40 1.04 6.32
C VAL A 128 -8.07 1.75 6.58
N TYR A 129 -7.02 0.97 6.74
CA TYR A 129 -5.63 1.40 6.88
C TYR A 129 -4.81 0.95 5.67
N MET A 130 -3.97 1.86 5.15
CA MET A 130 -3.01 1.57 4.10
C MET A 130 -1.66 1.22 4.72
N ILE A 131 -1.05 0.12 4.26
CA ILE A 131 0.23 -0.36 4.75
C ILE A 131 1.23 -0.53 3.59
N ASP A 132 2.50 -0.71 3.94
CA ASP A 132 3.62 -0.93 3.01
C ASP A 132 3.90 0.19 2.00
N PHE A 133 4.43 1.31 2.50
CA PHE A 133 4.89 2.43 1.66
C PHE A 133 6.32 2.24 1.13
N GLY A 134 6.78 1.00 0.98
CA GLY A 134 8.15 0.66 0.57
C GLY A 134 8.53 1.16 -0.82
N LEU A 135 7.56 1.22 -1.74
CA LEU A 135 7.73 1.70 -3.11
C LEU A 135 7.20 3.12 -3.35
N ALA A 136 6.60 3.72 -2.33
CA ALA A 136 5.94 5.00 -2.45
C ALA A 136 6.94 6.16 -2.68
N TYR A 137 6.49 7.20 -3.39
CA TYR A 137 7.31 8.36 -3.71
C TYR A 137 6.49 9.62 -4.00
N HIS A 138 7.16 10.77 -3.91
CA HIS A 138 6.56 12.06 -4.20
C HIS A 138 6.58 12.34 -5.70
N THR A 139 5.43 12.75 -6.24
CA THR A 139 5.27 13.11 -7.64
C THR A 139 4.08 14.04 -7.83
N THR A 140 4.19 14.94 -8.81
CA THR A 140 3.10 15.79 -9.29
C THR A 140 2.53 15.31 -10.62
N ARG A 141 3.13 14.28 -11.23
CA ARG A 141 2.79 13.84 -12.58
C ARG A 141 1.48 13.06 -12.55
N LEU A 142 0.57 13.42 -13.46
CA LEU A 142 -0.68 12.70 -13.64
C LEU A 142 -0.46 11.23 -14.02
N GLU A 143 0.57 10.95 -14.83
CA GLU A 143 0.95 9.58 -15.22
C GLU A 143 1.15 8.66 -14.01
N ASP A 144 1.88 9.13 -13.01
CA ASP A 144 2.24 8.31 -11.85
C ASP A 144 1.01 8.05 -10.97
N LYS A 145 0.13 9.05 -10.81
CA LYS A 145 -1.15 8.93 -10.09
C LYS A 145 -2.12 7.98 -10.80
N ALA A 146 -2.23 8.09 -12.12
CA ALA A 146 -3.05 7.19 -12.92
C ALA A 146 -2.48 5.76 -12.93
N MET A 147 -1.15 5.61 -12.89
CA MET A 147 -0.52 4.30 -12.74
C MET A 147 -0.88 3.66 -11.40
N ASP A 148 -0.95 4.40 -10.30
CA ASP A 148 -1.34 3.86 -8.99
C ASP A 148 -2.77 3.27 -9.01
N LEU A 149 -3.69 3.99 -9.66
CA LEU A 149 -5.05 3.51 -9.95
C LEU A 149 -5.05 2.22 -10.79
N VAL A 150 -4.22 2.16 -11.84
CA VAL A 150 -4.09 0.99 -12.70
C VAL A 150 -3.48 -0.21 -11.95
N VAL A 151 -2.51 0.02 -11.06
CA VAL A 151 -1.90 -1.02 -10.22
C VAL A 151 -2.97 -1.65 -9.33
N PHE A 152 -3.78 -0.82 -8.67
CA PHE A 152 -4.87 -1.32 -7.84
C PHE A 152 -5.92 -2.07 -8.67
N LYS A 153 -6.33 -1.52 -9.82
CA LYS A 153 -7.29 -2.17 -10.74
C LYS A 153 -6.79 -3.54 -11.21
N LYS A 154 -5.50 -3.66 -11.53
CA LYS A 154 -4.90 -4.95 -11.90
C LYS A 154 -4.84 -5.92 -10.72
N SER A 155 -4.57 -5.42 -9.51
CA SER A 155 -4.60 -6.24 -8.30
C SER A 155 -5.98 -6.86 -8.09
N ILE A 156 -7.07 -6.08 -8.23
CA ILE A 156 -8.44 -6.61 -8.05
C ILE A 156 -8.81 -7.56 -9.19
N MET A 157 -8.40 -7.29 -10.44
CA MET A 157 -8.64 -8.22 -11.56
C MET A 157 -7.98 -9.59 -11.33
N ALA A 158 -6.81 -9.62 -10.69
CA ALA A 158 -6.05 -10.82 -10.44
C ALA A 158 -6.53 -11.62 -9.21
N THR A 159 -7.17 -10.97 -8.24
CA THR A 159 -7.52 -11.58 -6.95
C THR A 159 -9.01 -11.68 -6.68
N HIS A 160 -9.81 -10.73 -7.19
CA HIS A 160 -11.23 -10.54 -6.89
C HIS A 160 -12.03 -10.42 -8.19
N THR A 161 -11.81 -11.32 -9.16
CA THR A 161 -12.34 -11.19 -10.53
C THR A 161 -13.86 -11.01 -10.58
N SER A 162 -14.61 -11.71 -9.73
CA SER A 162 -16.09 -11.64 -9.71
C SER A 162 -16.64 -10.33 -9.12
N LEU A 163 -15.85 -9.61 -8.33
CA LEU A 163 -16.24 -8.36 -7.66
C LEU A 163 -15.57 -7.13 -8.28
N MET A 164 -14.86 -7.33 -9.41
CA MET A 164 -14.00 -6.30 -10.00
C MET A 164 -14.77 -5.02 -10.31
N ASP A 165 -15.90 -5.14 -10.99
CA ASP A 165 -16.70 -3.98 -11.41
C ASP A 165 -17.25 -3.23 -10.19
N GLU A 166 -17.79 -3.95 -9.21
CA GLU A 166 -18.33 -3.38 -7.96
C GLU A 166 -17.24 -2.64 -7.16
N ILE A 167 -16.08 -3.27 -6.96
CA ILE A 167 -14.94 -2.65 -6.27
C ILE A 167 -14.47 -1.41 -7.03
N TRP A 168 -14.31 -1.53 -8.35
CA TRP A 168 -13.77 -0.44 -9.17
C TRP A 168 -14.72 0.76 -9.22
N GLU A 169 -16.01 0.53 -9.43
CA GLU A 169 -17.01 1.58 -9.47
C GLU A 169 -17.08 2.35 -8.14
N ASN A 170 -17.12 1.64 -7.01
CA ASN A 170 -17.18 2.30 -5.70
C ASN A 170 -15.88 3.02 -5.35
N LEU A 171 -14.73 2.47 -5.75
CA LEU A 171 -13.46 3.18 -5.64
C LEU A 171 -13.46 4.49 -6.43
N LEU A 172 -13.94 4.48 -7.67
CA LEU A 172 -14.02 5.70 -8.48
C LEU A 172 -14.99 6.73 -7.87
N LYS A 173 -16.10 6.28 -7.26
CA LYS A 173 -17.01 7.18 -6.51
C LYS A 173 -16.30 7.87 -5.34
N GLY A 174 -15.43 7.15 -4.62
CA GLY A 174 -14.61 7.71 -3.54
C GLY A 174 -13.49 8.62 -4.04
N TYR A 175 -12.80 8.20 -5.10
CA TYR A 175 -11.65 8.92 -5.65
C TYR A 175 -12.03 10.21 -6.40
N LYS A 176 -13.20 10.21 -7.05
CA LYS A 176 -13.76 11.32 -7.85
C LYS A 176 -12.76 11.85 -8.90
N PRO A 177 -12.30 10.99 -9.82
CA PRO A 177 -11.33 11.40 -10.83
C PRO A 177 -11.95 12.45 -11.77
N ASP A 178 -11.12 13.36 -12.28
CA ASP A 178 -11.50 14.18 -13.42
C ASP A 178 -11.37 13.39 -14.74
N ASN A 179 -11.90 13.98 -15.81
CA ASN A 179 -11.87 13.38 -17.14
C ASN A 179 -10.44 13.14 -17.64
N GLU A 180 -9.47 13.97 -17.24
CA GLU A 180 -8.08 13.80 -17.66
C GLU A 180 -7.46 12.56 -16.99
N THR A 181 -7.73 12.36 -15.71
CA THR A 181 -7.29 11.18 -14.95
C THR A 181 -7.88 9.91 -15.53
N LEU A 182 -9.18 9.88 -15.84
CA LEU A 182 -9.84 8.72 -16.44
C LEU A 182 -9.25 8.37 -17.81
N LYS A 183 -9.10 9.36 -18.70
CA LYS A 183 -8.44 9.18 -20.00
C LYS A 183 -7.02 8.66 -19.85
N ARG A 184 -6.29 9.14 -18.83
CA ARG A 184 -4.93 8.69 -18.57
C ARG A 184 -4.87 7.23 -18.11
N VAL A 185 -5.76 6.83 -17.19
CA VAL A 185 -5.92 5.44 -16.75
C VAL A 185 -6.15 4.54 -17.95
N GLU A 186 -7.13 4.87 -18.81
CA GLU A 186 -7.45 4.11 -20.03
C GLU A 186 -6.25 4.01 -20.99
N THR A 187 -5.53 5.12 -21.19
CA THR A 187 -4.32 5.15 -22.03
C THR A 187 -3.25 4.18 -21.51
N ILE A 188 -3.03 4.15 -20.19
CA ILE A 188 -2.05 3.26 -19.56
C ILE A 188 -2.50 1.79 -19.69
N GLU A 189 -3.77 1.51 -19.50
CA GLU A 189 -4.32 0.15 -19.65
C GLU A 189 -4.10 -0.38 -21.08
N ASN A 190 -4.37 0.45 -22.09
CA ASN A 190 -4.21 0.06 -23.49
C ASN A 190 -2.76 -0.24 -23.86
N ARG A 191 -1.78 0.53 -23.36
CA ARG A 191 -0.35 0.26 -23.61
C ARG A 191 0.11 -1.12 -23.14
N VAL A 192 -0.52 -1.66 -22.10
CA VAL A 192 -0.13 -2.96 -21.53
C VAL A 192 -0.79 -4.13 -22.27
N ARG A 193 -1.92 -3.91 -22.96
CA ARG A 193 -2.57 -4.96 -23.79
C ARG A 193 -1.85 -5.26 -25.11
N TYR A 194 -1.01 -4.34 -25.59
CA TYR A 194 -0.25 -4.50 -26.84
C TYR A 194 1.18 -5.03 -26.64
N LYS A 195 1.46 -5.71 -25.52
CA LYS A 195 2.73 -6.39 -25.27
C LYS A 195 2.54 -7.86 -24.98
#